data_AF-A0A1D6N6Z1-F1
#
_entry.id   AF-A0A1D6N6Z1-F1
#
_cell.length_a   1.000
_cell.length_b   1.000
_cell.length_c   1.000
_cell.angle_alpha   90.00
_cell.angle_beta   90.00
_cell.angle_gamma   90.00
#
_symmetry.space_group_name_H-M   'P 1'
#
loop_
_entity.id
_entity.type
_entity.pdbx_description
1 polymer ?
#
loop_
_entity_poly.entity_id
_entity_poly.type
_entity_poly.pdbx_seq_one_letter_code
_entity_poly.pdbx_strand_id
1 'polypeptide(L)'
;MTGALSDKEINQTYVKVLSQMPYFRRSGGRDHIFVFPSGAGAHLFRSWAIFLNRSIILTPEGDRTDKRGTSAFNTWKDIIIPGNVDDSMVKSDAPAVQPIPLTKRKYLANFLGRAQGKAGRLQLVELAKQYPDKLESPELKLSGPNKLGRIEYFKHLRNAKFCLAPRGESSWTLRFYESFFV
;
A
#
# COMPACT_ATOMS: atom_id res chain seq x y z
N MET A 1 15.24 -11.69 21.63
CA MET A 1 14.79 -11.02 20.39
C MET A 1 16.01 -10.37 19.77
N THR A 2 16.56 -10.93 18.70
CA THR A 2 17.59 -10.26 17.90
C THR A 2 16.98 -9.01 17.28
N GLY A 3 17.57 -7.85 17.53
CA GLY A 3 17.06 -6.56 17.05
C GLY A 3 16.98 -6.50 15.52
N ALA A 4 16.04 -5.71 15.01
CA ALA A 4 15.98 -5.43 13.57
C ALA A 4 17.30 -4.80 13.09
N LEU A 5 17.71 -5.12 11.85
CA LEU A 5 18.89 -4.53 11.23
C LEU A 5 18.75 -3.01 11.16
N SER A 6 19.84 -2.29 11.44
CA SER A 6 19.96 -0.86 11.18
C SER A 6 19.97 -0.57 9.68
N ASP A 7 19.65 0.66 9.28
CA ASP A 7 19.73 1.11 7.88
C ASP A 7 21.09 0.81 7.22
N LYS A 8 22.18 0.91 8.00
CA LYS A 8 23.54 0.63 7.53
C LYS A 8 23.71 -0.86 7.24
N GLU A 9 23.26 -1.72 8.16
CA GLU A 9 23.32 -3.19 8.00
C GLU A 9 22.42 -3.66 6.86
N ILE A 10 21.22 -3.10 6.71
CA ILE A 10 20.33 -3.36 5.58
C ILE A 10 21.05 -3.04 4.27
N ASN A 11 21.63 -1.84 4.17
CA ASN A 11 22.33 -1.42 2.96
C ASN A 11 23.52 -2.32 2.62
N GLN A 12 24.36 -2.65 3.62
CA GLN A 12 25.51 -3.55 3.44
C GLN A 12 25.07 -4.96 3.02
N THR A 13 23.96 -5.45 3.59
CA THR A 13 23.39 -6.75 3.25
C THR A 13 22.95 -6.80 1.78
N TYR A 14 22.24 -5.77 1.31
CA TYR A 14 21.88 -5.66 -0.11
C TYR A 14 23.12 -5.68 -1.02
N VAL A 15 24.13 -4.85 -0.73
CA VAL A 15 25.37 -4.80 -1.54
C VAL A 15 26.06 -6.16 -1.58
N LYS A 16 26.14 -6.86 -0.44
CA LYS A 16 26.73 -8.20 -0.36
C LYS A 16 25.97 -9.19 -1.23
N VAL A 17 24.64 -9.24 -1.15
CA VAL A 17 23.81 -10.13 -1.98
C VAL A 17 24.01 -9.84 -3.47
N LEU A 18 23.97 -8.56 -3.87
CA LEU A 18 24.18 -8.17 -5.28
C LEU A 18 25.56 -8.59 -5.79
N SER A 19 26.60 -8.51 -4.96
CA SER A 19 27.95 -8.94 -5.33
C SER A 19 28.08 -10.44 -5.60
N GLN A 20 27.16 -11.24 -5.06
CA GLN A 20 27.11 -12.70 -5.16
C GLN A 20 26.13 -13.19 -6.23
N MET A 21 25.28 -12.30 -6.76
CA MET A 21 24.27 -12.67 -7.75
C MET A 21 24.90 -13.07 -9.09
N PRO A 22 24.60 -14.28 -9.60
CA PRO A 22 25.02 -14.68 -10.93
C PRO A 22 24.51 -13.71 -11.99
N TYR A 23 25.35 -13.46 -13.01
CA TYR A 23 25.06 -12.63 -14.18
C TYR A 23 24.78 -11.14 -13.90
N PHE A 24 24.67 -10.70 -12.64
CA PHE A 24 24.37 -9.31 -12.30
C PHE A 24 25.38 -8.33 -12.93
N ARG A 25 26.68 -8.67 -12.86
CA ARG A 25 27.75 -7.85 -13.46
C ARG A 25 27.76 -7.86 -15.00
N ARG A 26 27.11 -8.83 -15.66
CA ARG A 26 27.11 -8.95 -17.13
C ARG A 26 26.43 -7.74 -17.79
N SER A 27 25.35 -7.26 -17.18
CA SER A 27 24.54 -6.15 -17.69
C SER A 27 24.52 -4.94 -16.74
N GLY A 28 25.09 -5.09 -15.55
CA GLY A 28 24.90 -4.14 -14.44
C GLY A 28 23.48 -4.17 -13.89
N GLY A 29 22.83 -5.34 -13.88
CA GLY A 29 21.50 -5.57 -13.32
C GLY A 29 20.32 -5.34 -14.28
N ARG A 30 20.55 -4.98 -15.55
CA ARG A 30 19.49 -4.65 -16.52
C ARG A 30 18.52 -5.80 -16.80
N ASP A 31 19.00 -7.03 -16.71
CA ASP A 31 18.23 -8.26 -16.88
C ASP A 31 17.67 -8.83 -15.56
N HIS A 32 17.78 -8.06 -14.46
CA HIS A 32 17.32 -8.47 -13.14
C HIS A 32 16.09 -7.67 -12.70
N ILE A 33 15.15 -8.39 -12.09
CA ILE A 33 13.91 -7.84 -11.53
C ILE A 33 14.02 -7.87 -10.00
N PHE A 34 13.73 -6.75 -9.35
CA PHE A 34 13.71 -6.61 -7.89
C PHE A 34 12.31 -6.23 -7.41
N VAL A 35 11.81 -6.96 -6.43
CA VAL A 35 10.47 -6.73 -5.86
C VAL A 35 10.60 -5.97 -4.55
N PHE A 36 10.05 -4.76 -4.50
CA PHE A 36 9.91 -3.95 -3.29
C PHE A 36 8.42 -3.80 -2.95
N PRO A 37 7.80 -4.77 -2.25
CA PRO A 37 6.34 -4.82 -2.08
C PRO A 37 5.81 -3.84 -1.02
N SER A 38 6.68 -3.03 -0.42
CA SER A 38 6.33 -2.01 0.57
C SER A 38 6.14 -0.67 -0.11
N GLY A 39 5.25 0.19 0.41
CA GLY A 39 5.22 1.61 0.06
C GLY A 39 6.53 2.34 0.34
N ALA A 40 7.50 1.71 1.02
CA ALA A 40 8.86 2.24 1.10
C ALA A 40 9.60 2.20 -0.26
N GLY A 41 9.27 1.26 -1.13
CA GLY A 41 9.98 1.00 -2.38
C GLY A 41 11.45 0.63 -2.18
N ALA A 42 12.28 0.87 -3.20
CA ALA A 42 13.72 0.62 -3.13
C ALA A 42 14.47 1.50 -2.12
N HIS A 43 13.81 2.52 -1.54
CA HIS A 43 14.41 3.41 -0.55
C HIS A 43 14.82 2.74 0.76
N LEU A 44 14.37 1.50 1.02
CA LEU A 44 14.92 0.65 2.10
C LEU A 44 16.39 0.32 1.86
N PHE A 45 16.80 0.18 0.61
CA PHE A 45 18.18 0.02 0.20
C PHE A 45 18.76 1.40 -0.13
N ARG A 46 19.40 2.08 0.81
CA ARG A 46 19.86 3.48 0.62
C ARG A 46 20.71 3.70 -0.65
N SER A 47 21.49 2.71 -1.06
CA SER A 47 22.36 2.77 -2.25
C SER A 47 21.69 2.26 -3.53
N TRP A 48 20.36 2.09 -3.55
CA TRP A 48 19.63 1.58 -4.72
C TRP A 48 19.98 2.32 -6.02
N ALA A 49 20.18 3.64 -5.96
CA ALA A 49 20.47 4.45 -7.14
C ALA A 49 21.85 4.14 -7.75
N ILE A 50 22.76 3.56 -6.98
CA ILE A 50 24.09 3.15 -7.46
C ILE A 50 24.01 1.75 -8.06
N PHE A 51 23.32 0.83 -7.37
CA PHE A 51 23.40 -0.59 -7.69
C PHE A 51 22.23 -1.12 -8.52
N LEU A 52 21.05 -0.50 -8.45
CA LEU A 52 19.80 -0.97 -9.09
C LEU A 52 19.25 0.01 -10.15
N ASN A 53 20.01 1.04 -10.54
CA ASN A 53 19.55 2.05 -11.49
C ASN A 53 19.21 1.50 -12.89
N ARG A 54 19.78 0.37 -13.28
CA ARG A 54 19.51 -0.29 -14.57
C ARG A 54 18.50 -1.43 -14.45
N SER A 55 18.28 -1.92 -13.25
CA SER A 55 17.38 -3.04 -12.97
C SER A 55 15.92 -2.63 -13.06
N ILE A 56 15.04 -3.62 -13.25
CA ILE A 56 13.59 -3.43 -13.24
C ILE A 56 13.10 -3.55 -11.80
N ILE A 57 12.38 -2.55 -11.32
CA ILE A 57 11.76 -2.54 -9.99
C ILE A 57 10.26 -2.83 -10.13
N LEU A 58 9.79 -3.83 -9.38
CA LEU A 58 8.38 -4.03 -9.11
C LEU A 58 8.05 -3.38 -7.76
N THR A 59 7.15 -2.41 -7.77
CA THR A 59 6.76 -1.66 -6.57
C THR A 59 5.28 -1.35 -6.58
N PRO A 60 4.58 -1.33 -5.43
CA PRO A 60 3.20 -0.92 -5.39
C PRO A 60 3.06 0.61 -5.52
N GLU A 61 4.10 1.37 -5.19
CA GLU A 61 4.13 2.83 -5.23
C GLU A 61 5.18 3.34 -6.21
N GLY A 62 4.73 4.07 -7.25
CA GLY A 62 5.59 4.66 -8.28
C GLY A 62 5.94 6.14 -8.06
N ASP A 63 5.33 6.80 -7.07
CA ASP A 63 5.59 8.21 -6.78
C ASP A 63 5.80 8.46 -5.29
N ARG A 64 7.06 8.73 -4.92
CA ARG A 64 7.48 9.19 -3.59
C ARG A 64 8.28 10.49 -3.62
N THR A 65 8.10 11.33 -4.65
CA THR A 65 8.82 12.61 -4.71
C THR A 65 8.38 13.59 -3.62
N ASP A 66 7.27 13.31 -2.92
CA ASP A 66 6.72 14.15 -1.86
C ASP A 66 7.57 14.20 -0.58
N LYS A 67 8.47 13.22 -0.37
CA LYS A 67 9.35 13.17 0.82
C LYS A 67 10.84 13.07 0.50
N ARG A 68 11.20 12.90 -0.77
CA ARG A 68 12.59 12.73 -1.22
C ARG A 68 12.81 13.45 -2.53
N GLY A 69 13.96 14.07 -2.71
CA GLY A 69 14.32 14.78 -3.95
C GLY A 69 14.48 13.89 -5.18
N THR A 70 14.40 12.56 -5.03
CA THR A 70 14.52 11.59 -6.12
C THR A 70 13.53 10.44 -5.95
N SER A 71 12.86 10.07 -7.03
CA SER A 71 12.04 8.86 -7.09
C SER A 71 12.90 7.63 -7.35
N ALA A 72 12.62 6.53 -6.66
CA ALA A 72 13.18 5.21 -6.99
C ALA A 72 12.55 4.57 -8.23
N PHE A 73 11.41 5.10 -8.69
CA PHE A 73 10.64 4.56 -9.80
C PHE A 73 10.94 5.32 -11.10
N ASN A 74 11.15 4.58 -12.17
CA ASN A 74 11.36 5.08 -13.53
C ASN A 74 10.31 4.46 -14.47
N THR A 75 9.47 5.32 -15.05
CA THR A 75 8.34 4.94 -15.91
C THR A 75 8.73 4.17 -17.17
N TRP A 76 9.98 4.22 -17.61
CA TRP A 76 10.46 3.52 -18.81
C TRP A 76 10.89 2.07 -18.56
N LYS A 77 11.13 1.68 -17.30
CA LYS A 77 11.67 0.36 -16.97
C LYS A 77 10.96 -0.33 -15.80
N ASP A 78 10.36 0.41 -14.89
CA ASP A 78 9.79 -0.12 -13.65
C ASP A 78 8.28 -0.34 -13.81
N ILE A 79 7.76 -1.28 -13.02
CA ILE A 79 6.37 -1.75 -13.15
C ILE A 79 5.65 -1.58 -11.81
N ILE A 80 4.47 -0.97 -11.86
CA ILE A 80 3.58 -0.92 -10.70
C ILE A 80 2.88 -2.26 -10.56
N ILE A 81 3.00 -2.87 -9.38
CA ILE A 81 2.32 -4.12 -9.04
C ILE A 81 1.22 -3.89 -7.99
N PRO A 82 0.19 -4.75 -7.93
CA PRO A 82 -0.80 -4.67 -6.88
C PRO A 82 -0.20 -4.75 -5.49
N GLY A 83 -0.80 -4.02 -4.55
CA GLY A 83 -0.50 -4.20 -3.14
C GLY A 83 -0.92 -5.59 -2.66
N ASN A 84 -0.21 -6.15 -1.70
CA ASN A 84 -0.55 -7.46 -1.14
C ASN A 84 -1.87 -7.40 -0.36
N VAL A 85 -2.94 -7.95 -0.94
CA VAL A 85 -4.22 -8.16 -0.26
C VAL A 85 -4.16 -9.47 0.50
N ASP A 86 -4.85 -9.55 1.63
CA ASP A 86 -4.89 -10.77 2.45
C ASP A 86 -5.47 -11.96 1.68
N ASP A 87 -4.76 -13.09 1.68
CA ASP A 87 -5.18 -14.35 1.05
C ASP A 87 -6.61 -14.76 1.38
N SER A 88 -7.07 -14.50 2.61
CA SER A 88 -8.43 -14.84 3.03
C SER A 88 -9.50 -14.03 2.31
N MET A 89 -9.14 -12.94 1.62
CA MET A 89 -10.06 -12.17 0.77
C MET A 89 -10.02 -12.63 -0.70
N VAL A 90 -8.94 -13.29 -1.12
CA VAL A 90 -8.68 -13.61 -2.54
C VAL A 90 -9.01 -15.07 -2.88
N LYS A 91 -8.91 -15.98 -1.90
CA LYS A 91 -9.18 -17.41 -2.12
C LYS A 91 -10.68 -17.65 -2.36
N SER A 92 -11.01 -18.12 -3.56
CA SER A 92 -12.39 -18.34 -4.05
C SER A 92 -13.20 -19.31 -3.19
N ASP A 93 -12.53 -20.26 -2.56
CA ASP A 93 -13.19 -21.42 -1.96
C ASP A 93 -13.81 -21.09 -0.59
N ALA A 94 -13.31 -20.05 0.08
CA ALA A 94 -13.81 -19.62 1.38
C ALA A 94 -13.34 -18.19 1.73
N PRO A 95 -13.83 -17.13 1.04
CA PRO A 95 -13.44 -15.78 1.40
C PRO A 95 -14.00 -15.44 2.78
N ALA A 96 -13.16 -14.85 3.64
CA ALA A 96 -13.54 -14.49 5.02
C ALA A 96 -14.66 -13.44 5.06
N VAL A 97 -14.88 -12.72 3.95
CA VAL A 97 -15.99 -11.79 3.76
C VAL A 97 -16.56 -11.99 2.36
N GLN A 98 -17.86 -12.24 2.26
CA GLN A 98 -18.57 -12.41 0.99
C GLN A 98 -19.01 -11.05 0.40
N PRO A 99 -19.01 -10.86 -0.93
CA PRO A 99 -19.51 -9.62 -1.52
C PRO A 99 -21.00 -9.37 -1.25
N ILE A 100 -21.38 -8.09 -1.13
CA ILE A 100 -22.80 -7.68 -1.03
C ILE A 100 -23.29 -7.14 -2.38
N PRO A 101 -24.44 -7.63 -2.91
CA PRO A 101 -25.04 -7.06 -4.12
C PRO A 101 -25.25 -5.55 -4.01
N LEU A 102 -25.01 -4.81 -5.08
CA LEU A 102 -25.03 -3.34 -5.08
C LEU A 102 -26.34 -2.74 -4.51
N THR A 103 -27.48 -3.39 -4.78
CA THR A 103 -28.81 -2.98 -4.30
C THR A 103 -29.01 -3.16 -2.79
N LYS A 104 -28.19 -4.02 -2.15
CA LYS A 104 -28.25 -4.33 -0.71
C LYS A 104 -27.21 -3.58 0.12
N ARG A 105 -26.32 -2.80 -0.51
CA ARG A 105 -25.29 -2.02 0.19
C ARG A 105 -25.92 -0.80 0.87
N LYS A 106 -25.65 -0.62 2.17
CA LYS A 106 -26.25 0.42 3.02
C LYS A 106 -25.80 1.82 2.60
N TYR A 107 -24.50 2.03 2.46
CA TYR A 107 -23.93 3.36 2.27
C TYR A 107 -23.76 3.71 0.80
N LEU A 108 -23.86 4.99 0.48
CA LEU A 108 -23.45 5.50 -0.83
C LEU A 108 -21.93 5.36 -0.98
N ALA A 109 -21.17 5.82 0.01
CA ALA A 109 -19.71 5.80 -0.02
C ALA A 109 -19.09 5.49 1.34
N ASN A 110 -17.84 5.03 1.36
CA ASN A 110 -17.07 4.88 2.60
C ASN A 110 -15.61 5.36 2.49
N PHE A 111 -15.06 5.78 3.62
CA PHE A 111 -13.63 5.99 3.86
C PHE A 111 -13.25 5.37 5.21
N LEU A 112 -12.56 4.23 5.19
CA LEU A 112 -12.23 3.49 6.42
C LEU A 112 -10.76 3.64 6.77
N GLY A 113 -10.37 4.78 7.35
CA GLY A 113 -8.96 5.03 7.64
C GLY A 113 -8.69 6.14 8.62
N ARG A 114 -7.41 6.32 8.94
CA ARG A 114 -6.94 7.41 9.80
C ARG A 114 -6.92 8.71 9.02
N ALA A 115 -7.43 9.79 9.60
CA ALA A 115 -7.40 11.11 8.96
C ALA A 115 -5.98 11.69 8.85
N GLN A 116 -5.11 11.42 9.83
CA GLN A 116 -3.69 11.82 9.86
C GLN A 116 -3.47 13.33 9.56
N GLY A 117 -4.39 14.19 9.96
CA GLY A 117 -4.31 15.63 9.69
C GLY A 117 -4.44 16.03 8.22
N LYS A 118 -4.76 15.11 7.31
CA LYS A 118 -4.91 15.42 5.88
C LYS A 118 -6.27 16.07 5.62
N ALA A 119 -6.26 17.26 5.03
CA ALA A 119 -7.46 18.08 4.79
C ALA A 119 -8.61 17.27 4.16
N GLY A 120 -8.36 16.58 3.04
CA GLY A 120 -9.39 15.79 2.38
C GLY A 120 -9.95 14.64 3.23
N ARG A 121 -9.14 14.04 4.12
CA ARG A 121 -9.61 12.98 5.02
C ARG A 121 -10.41 13.54 6.20
N LEU A 122 -9.99 14.69 6.74
CA LEU A 122 -10.73 15.40 7.80
C LEU A 122 -12.10 15.85 7.31
N GLN A 123 -12.17 16.37 6.07
CA GLN A 123 -13.43 16.74 5.44
C GLN A 123 -14.39 15.55 5.31
N LEU A 124 -13.90 14.35 4.94
CA LEU A 124 -14.75 13.16 4.88
C LEU A 124 -15.29 12.74 6.25
N VAL A 125 -14.47 12.84 7.31
CA VAL A 125 -14.91 12.56 8.68
C VAL A 125 -16.00 13.55 9.10
N GLU A 126 -15.86 14.83 8.79
CA GLU A 126 -16.89 15.83 9.11
C GLU A 126 -18.16 15.65 8.28
N LEU A 127 -18.01 15.36 6.99
CA LEU A 127 -19.12 15.10 6.08
C LEU A 127 -19.94 13.87 6.51
N ALA A 128 -19.29 12.84 7.05
CA ALA A 128 -19.99 11.67 7.58
C ALA A 128 -20.86 11.99 8.80
N LYS A 129 -20.52 13.00 9.60
CA LYS A 129 -21.39 13.46 10.70
C LYS A 129 -22.66 14.13 10.18
N GLN A 130 -22.57 14.83 9.04
CA GLN A 130 -23.70 15.48 8.41
C GLN A 130 -24.59 14.49 7.64
N TYR A 131 -24.00 13.43 7.09
CA TYR A 131 -24.71 12.42 6.30
C TYR A 131 -24.43 10.98 6.77
N PRO A 132 -24.76 10.64 8.04
CA PRO A 132 -24.39 9.35 8.64
C PRO A 132 -25.04 8.15 7.94
N ASP A 133 -26.18 8.35 7.27
CA ASP A 133 -26.87 7.28 6.53
C ASP A 133 -26.31 7.07 5.11
N LYS A 134 -25.49 8.00 4.60
CA LYS A 134 -24.96 7.96 3.23
C LYS A 134 -23.45 7.72 3.18
N LEU A 135 -22.70 8.27 4.13
CA LEU A 135 -21.23 8.23 4.14
C LEU A 135 -20.71 7.60 5.43
N GLU A 136 -20.05 6.45 5.29
CA GLU A 136 -19.35 5.81 6.40
C GLU A 136 -17.88 6.24 6.42
N SER A 137 -17.53 7.15 7.33
CA SER A 137 -16.14 7.62 7.49
C SER A 137 -15.75 7.85 8.95
N PRO A 138 -15.70 6.80 9.79
CA PRO A 138 -15.30 6.93 11.18
C PRO A 138 -13.81 7.33 11.31
N GLU A 139 -13.48 8.11 12.34
CA GLU A 139 -12.09 8.43 12.62
C GLU A 139 -11.37 7.26 13.30
N LEU A 140 -10.71 6.42 12.49
CA LEU A 140 -9.98 5.26 13.01
C LEU A 140 -8.69 5.66 13.73
N LYS A 141 -8.30 4.87 14.74
CA LYS A 141 -7.02 5.01 15.46
C LYS A 141 -6.06 3.86 15.12
N LEU A 142 -4.78 4.05 15.40
CA LEU A 142 -3.74 3.03 15.15
C LEU A 142 -3.83 1.86 16.13
N SER A 143 -4.26 2.15 17.36
CA SER A 143 -4.39 1.22 18.48
C SER A 143 -5.61 1.62 19.33
N GLY A 144 -5.99 0.72 20.25
CA GLY A 144 -7.12 0.93 21.15
C GLY A 144 -8.47 0.55 20.54
N PRO A 145 -9.58 0.91 21.20
CA PRO A 145 -10.92 0.45 20.85
C PRO A 145 -11.42 0.97 19.50
N ASN A 146 -10.87 2.08 19.01
CA ASN A 146 -11.25 2.69 17.73
C ASN A 146 -10.42 2.17 16.55
N LYS A 147 -9.79 1.00 16.71
CA LYS A 147 -9.11 0.27 15.63
C LYS A 147 -10.06 -0.82 15.13
N LEU A 148 -10.36 -0.81 13.84
CA LEU A 148 -11.09 -1.92 13.23
C LEU A 148 -10.19 -3.16 13.15
N GLY A 149 -10.76 -4.31 13.50
CA GLY A 149 -10.16 -5.59 13.16
C GLY A 149 -10.11 -5.79 11.64
N ARG A 150 -9.27 -6.71 11.14
CA ARG A 150 -9.14 -6.97 9.71
C ARG A 150 -10.47 -7.38 9.06
N ILE A 151 -11.14 -8.39 9.60
CA ILE A 151 -12.43 -8.88 9.07
C ILE A 151 -13.51 -7.79 9.17
N GLU A 152 -13.52 -7.04 10.27
CA GLU A 152 -14.45 -5.94 10.48
C GLU A 152 -14.28 -4.84 9.43
N TYR A 153 -13.04 -4.44 9.16
CA TYR A 153 -12.72 -3.50 8.08
C TYR A 153 -13.33 -3.92 6.74
N PHE A 154 -13.18 -5.19 6.32
CA PHE A 154 -13.76 -5.68 5.08
C PHE A 154 -15.30 -5.76 5.13
N LYS A 155 -15.89 -6.05 6.29
CA LYS A 155 -17.36 -6.00 6.48
C LYS A 155 -17.92 -4.60 6.27
N HIS A 156 -17.20 -3.56 6.69
CA HIS A 156 -17.54 -2.16 6.39
C HIS A 156 -17.26 -1.82 4.92
N LEU A 157 -16.10 -2.25 4.39
CA LEU A 157 -15.65 -1.91 3.04
C LEU A 157 -16.68 -2.36 1.97
N ARG A 158 -17.19 -3.59 2.09
CA ARG A 158 -18.20 -4.16 1.18
C ARG A 158 -19.57 -3.48 1.20
N ASN A 159 -19.87 -2.70 2.23
CA ASN A 159 -21.22 -2.19 2.48
C ASN A 159 -21.45 -0.78 1.90
N ALA A 160 -20.57 -0.32 1.01
CA ALA A 160 -20.72 0.94 0.29
C ALA A 160 -20.67 0.74 -1.23
N LYS A 161 -21.38 1.60 -1.97
CA LYS A 161 -21.37 1.59 -3.44
C LYS A 161 -20.09 2.19 -4.02
N PHE A 162 -19.52 3.18 -3.35
CA PHE A 162 -18.27 3.85 -3.73
C PHE A 162 -17.23 3.73 -2.62
N CYS A 163 -16.00 3.35 -3.00
CA CYS A 163 -14.86 3.33 -2.10
C CYS A 163 -14.02 4.60 -2.28
N LEU A 164 -13.89 5.42 -1.24
CA LEU A 164 -13.10 6.65 -1.30
C LEU A 164 -11.65 6.38 -0.88
N ALA A 165 -10.71 6.80 -1.75
CA ALA A 165 -9.28 6.62 -1.58
C ALA A 165 -8.52 7.97 -1.57
N PRO A 166 -8.83 8.90 -0.64
CA PRO A 166 -8.11 10.17 -0.54
C PRO A 166 -6.64 9.95 -0.16
N ARG A 167 -5.76 10.80 -0.72
CA ARG A 167 -4.31 10.77 -0.50
C ARG A 167 -3.95 10.70 0.98
N GLY A 168 -2.91 9.91 1.29
CA GLY A 168 -2.38 9.75 2.64
C GLY A 168 -1.05 10.42 2.85
N GLU A 169 -0.20 9.76 3.62
CA GLU A 169 1.22 10.10 3.77
C GLU A 169 2.06 9.82 2.52
N SER A 170 1.47 9.10 1.56
CA SER A 170 2.06 8.79 0.26
C SER A 170 0.94 8.73 -0.78
N SER A 171 1.30 8.65 -2.06
CA SER A 171 0.34 8.61 -3.17
C SER A 171 -0.41 7.28 -3.24
N TRP A 172 0.17 6.25 -2.62
CA TRP A 172 -0.32 4.89 -2.66
C TRP A 172 -1.23 4.50 -1.48
N THR A 173 -2.18 3.59 -1.73
CA THR A 173 -2.98 2.94 -0.69
C THR A 173 -3.39 1.52 -1.08
N LEU A 174 -3.33 0.60 -0.11
CA LEU A 174 -3.82 -0.77 -0.28
C LEU A 174 -5.34 -0.83 -0.49
N ARG A 175 -6.07 0.19 -0.01
CA ARG A 175 -7.54 0.22 -0.07
C ARG A 175 -8.09 0.08 -1.47
N PHE A 176 -7.44 0.69 -2.45
CA PHE A 176 -7.86 0.58 -3.85
C PHE A 176 -7.92 -0.90 -4.27
N TYR A 177 -6.88 -1.67 -3.95
CA TYR A 177 -6.82 -3.10 -4.25
C TYR A 177 -7.79 -3.93 -3.40
N GLU A 178 -7.92 -3.62 -2.11
CA GLU A 178 -8.87 -4.29 -1.20
C GLU A 178 -10.32 -4.15 -1.66
N SER A 179 -10.67 -3.04 -2.31
CA SER A 179 -12.04 -2.77 -2.77
C SER A 179 -12.52 -3.68 -3.91
N PHE A 180 -11.61 -4.34 -4.65
CA PHE A 180 -11.98 -5.28 -5.70
C PHE A 180 -12.51 -6.62 -5.17
N PHE A 181 -12.21 -6.95 -3.92
CA PHE A 181 -12.50 -8.26 -3.33
C PHE A 181 -13.74 -8.25 -2.42
N VAL A 182 -14.59 -7.22 -2.50
CA VAL A 182 -15.72 -6.95 -1.56
C VAL A 182 -17.03 -6.48 -2.19
#